data_AF-A0A6N2S2Z9-F1
#
_entry.id   AF-A0A6N2S2Z9-F1
#
_cell.length_a   1.000
_cell.length_b   1.000
_cell.length_c   1.000
_cell.angle_alpha   90.00
_cell.angle_beta   90.00
_cell.angle_gamma   90.00
#
_symmetry.space_group_name_H-M   'P 1'
#
loop_
_entity.id
_entity.type
_entity.pdbx_description
1 polymer ?
#
loop_
_entity_poly.entity_id
_entity_poly.type
_entity_poly.pdbx_seq_one_letter_code
_entity_poly.pdbx_strand_id
1 'polypeptide(L)'
;MEKSIGFEFDSYMQEVFQMKEVDVNSYSPLTLAYIGDSIYDLIIKSLVINQGNRQVNKLHKETSMYVQASTQSLMMRAMQEELTEEEHAVYKRGRNAKSVSPAKNQSITDYRRATGFEALLGYLYLKKEWKRMLDLVKIGLDSLKEKEV
;
A
#
# COMPACT_ATOMS: atom_id res chain seq x y z
N MET A 1 21.06 -21.63 -20.72
CA MET A 1 21.06 -20.69 -19.59
C MET A 1 20.01 -21.15 -18.61
N GLU A 2 20.43 -21.88 -17.58
CA GLU A 2 19.57 -22.14 -16.43
C GLU A 2 19.14 -20.78 -15.86
N LYS A 3 17.85 -20.49 -15.90
CA LYS A 3 17.31 -19.44 -15.04
C LYS A 3 17.58 -19.94 -13.62
N SER A 4 18.57 -19.36 -12.95
CA SER A 4 18.66 -19.47 -11.50
C SER A 4 17.25 -19.18 -10.99
N ILE A 5 16.63 -20.15 -10.33
CA ILE A 5 15.35 -19.96 -9.65
C ILE A 5 15.69 -18.98 -8.54
N GLY A 6 15.62 -17.69 -8.85
CA GLY A 6 15.73 -16.64 -7.86
C GLY A 6 14.55 -16.86 -6.93
N PHE A 7 14.80 -17.45 -5.76
CA PHE A 7 13.82 -17.46 -4.70
C PHE A 7 13.52 -16.00 -4.38
N GLU A 8 12.35 -15.53 -4.78
CA GLU A 8 11.84 -14.24 -4.33
C GLU A 8 11.67 -14.32 -2.81
N PHE A 9 12.00 -13.25 -2.10
CA PHE A 9 11.96 -13.17 -0.64
C PHE A 9 10.67 -13.75 -0.02
N ASP A 10 9.52 -13.52 -0.67
CA ASP A 10 8.22 -14.06 -0.28
C ASP A 10 8.15 -15.60 -0.31
N SER A 11 8.74 -16.24 -1.33
CA SER A 11 8.75 -17.70 -1.45
C SER A 11 9.60 -18.33 -0.34
N TYR A 12 10.75 -17.72 -0.03
CA TYR A 12 11.61 -18.18 1.07
C TYR A 12 10.95 -17.96 2.44
N MET A 13 10.25 -16.84 2.63
CA MET A 13 9.48 -16.57 3.84
C MET A 13 8.38 -17.63 4.06
N GLN A 14 7.65 -17.99 3.00
CA GLN A 14 6.62 -19.03 3.07
C GLN A 14 7.18 -20.38 3.48
N GLU A 15 8.33 -20.77 2.92
CA GLU A 15 9.01 -22.03 3.25
C GLU A 15 9.51 -22.04 4.70
N VAL A 16 10.29 -21.03 5.10
CA VAL A 16 10.92 -20.95 6.43
C VAL A 16 9.87 -20.96 7.55
N PHE A 17 8.76 -20.25 7.36
CA PHE A 17 7.71 -20.14 8.38
C PHE A 17 6.54 -21.12 8.18
N GLN A 18 6.64 -22.04 7.21
CA GLN A 18 5.60 -23.03 6.89
C GLN A 18 4.21 -22.41 6.75
N MET A 19 4.15 -21.30 6.00
CA MET A 19 2.91 -20.55 5.81
C MET A 19 1.90 -21.38 5.01
N LYS A 20 0.63 -21.30 5.39
CA LYS A 20 -0.45 -21.96 4.67
C LYS A 20 -0.92 -21.11 3.51
N GLU A 21 -1.32 -21.75 2.43
CA GLU A 21 -2.06 -21.10 1.37
C GLU A 21 -3.43 -20.64 1.91
N VAL A 22 -3.78 -19.38 1.66
CA VAL A 22 -5.05 -18.80 2.07
C VAL A 22 -5.68 -18.10 0.88
N ASP A 23 -6.98 -18.28 0.69
CA ASP A 23 -7.74 -17.53 -0.30
C ASP A 23 -7.79 -16.05 0.11
N VAL A 24 -7.18 -15.20 -0.71
CA VAL A 24 -7.12 -13.75 -0.48
C VAL A 24 -8.51 -13.13 -0.35
N ASN A 25 -9.53 -13.71 -1.01
CA ASN A 25 -10.91 -13.22 -0.96
C ASN A 25 -11.59 -13.46 0.39
N SER A 26 -11.06 -14.38 1.19
CA SER A 26 -11.57 -14.68 2.53
C SER A 26 -11.18 -13.63 3.58
N TYR A 27 -10.16 -12.81 3.32
CA TYR A 27 -9.70 -11.80 4.26
C TYR A 27 -10.67 -10.63 4.38
N SER A 28 -10.83 -10.16 5.62
CA SER A 28 -11.59 -8.94 5.89
C SER A 28 -10.86 -7.72 5.29
N PRO A 29 -11.59 -6.66 4.91
CA PRO A 29 -10.95 -5.46 4.37
C PRO A 29 -9.95 -4.80 5.34
N LEU A 30 -10.18 -4.92 6.66
CA LEU A 30 -9.24 -4.40 7.67
C LEU A 30 -7.99 -5.27 7.80
N THR A 31 -8.10 -6.58 7.57
CA THR A 31 -6.95 -7.48 7.51
C THR A 31 -6.09 -7.17 6.29
N LEU A 32 -6.72 -6.91 5.15
CA LEU A 32 -6.00 -6.47 3.95
C LEU A 32 -5.31 -5.12 4.18
N ALA A 33 -6.00 -4.15 4.79
CA ALA A 33 -5.42 -2.85 5.13
C ALA A 33 -4.23 -2.97 6.08
N TYR A 34 -4.32 -3.85 7.08
CA TYR A 34 -3.24 -4.09 8.04
C TYR A 34 -1.91 -4.48 7.39
N ILE A 35 -1.92 -5.43 6.46
CA ILE A 35 -0.69 -5.81 5.73
C ILE A 35 -0.33 -4.76 4.68
N GLY A 36 -1.32 -4.18 4.00
CA GLY A 36 -1.10 -3.17 2.97
C GLY A 36 -0.42 -1.89 3.48
N ASP A 37 -0.73 -1.46 4.71
CA ASP A 37 -0.05 -0.34 5.39
C ASP A 37 1.46 -0.63 5.55
N SER A 38 1.81 -1.84 6.01
CA SER A 38 3.22 -2.26 6.16
C SER A 38 3.95 -2.31 4.82
N ILE A 39 3.28 -2.80 3.77
CA ILE A 39 3.85 -2.86 2.42
C ILE A 39 4.05 -1.46 1.85
N TYR A 40 3.10 -0.56 2.02
CA TYR A 40 3.23 0.81 1.55
C TYR A 40 4.36 1.56 2.28
N ASP A 41 4.42 1.44 3.61
CA ASP A 41 5.49 2.02 4.41
C ASP A 41 6.88 1.50 3.99
N LEU A 42 7.00 0.20 3.70
CA LEU A 42 8.23 -0.39 3.16
C LEU A 42 8.60 0.24 1.81
N ILE A 43 7.66 0.34 0.87
CA ILE A 43 7.90 0.96 -0.45
C ILE A 43 8.41 2.39 -0.28
N ILE A 44 7.73 3.20 0.53
CA ILE A 44 8.11 4.60 0.76
C ILE A 44 9.48 4.68 1.44
N LYS A 45 9.75 3.89 2.49
CA LYS A 45 11.05 3.87 3.16
C LYS A 45 12.17 3.47 2.20
N SER A 46 11.95 2.49 1.33
CA SER A 46 12.91 2.10 0.30
C SER A 46 13.20 3.25 -0.67
N LEU A 47 12.18 3.97 -1.13
CA LEU A 47 12.35 5.14 -2.00
C LEU A 47 13.11 6.27 -1.30
N VAL A 48 12.77 6.59 -0.06
CA VAL A 48 13.39 7.66 0.72
C VAL A 48 14.86 7.33 1.05
N ILE A 49 15.17 6.10 1.44
CA ILE A 49 16.55 5.65 1.69
C ILE A 49 17.37 5.66 0.41
N ASN A 50 16.77 5.34 -0.74
CA ASN A 50 17.45 5.34 -2.03
C ASN A 50 17.89 6.75 -2.50
N GLN A 51 17.36 7.83 -1.91
CA GLN A 51 17.81 9.19 -2.17
C GLN A 51 19.13 9.55 -1.46
N GLY A 52 19.65 8.65 -0.61
CA GLY A 52 20.95 8.78 0.04
C GLY A 52 20.89 8.71 1.56
N ASN A 53 22.06 8.53 2.16
CA ASN A 53 22.19 8.41 3.61
C ASN A 53 21.95 9.76 4.30
N ARG A 54 20.93 9.82 5.15
CA ARG A 54 20.51 11.03 5.89
C ARG A 54 20.19 10.64 7.32
N GLN A 55 20.15 11.63 8.21
CA GLN A 55 19.76 11.40 9.61
C GLN A 55 18.38 10.73 9.69
N VAL A 56 18.26 9.71 10.55
CA VAL A 56 17.03 8.91 10.73
C VAL A 56 15.80 9.79 10.99
N ASN A 57 15.94 10.86 11.77
CA ASN A 57 14.84 11.82 12.02
C ASN A 57 14.33 12.51 10.74
N LYS A 58 15.22 12.80 9.78
CA LYS A 58 14.85 13.38 8.48
C LYS A 58 14.13 12.34 7.61
N LEU A 59 14.63 11.10 7.59
CA LEU A 59 14.02 9.98 6.87
C LEU A 59 12.60 9.71 7.38
N HIS A 60 12.41 9.69 8.70
CA HIS A 60 11.08 9.54 9.32
C HIS A 60 10.14 10.68 8.94
N LYS A 61 10.60 11.93 9.04
CA LYS A 61 9.76 13.09 8.70
C LYS A 61 9.29 13.02 7.24
N GLU A 62 10.19 12.69 6.32
CA GLU A 62 9.87 12.54 4.90
C GLU A 62 8.91 11.38 4.65
N THR A 63 9.19 10.20 5.22
CA THR A 63 8.31 9.02 5.12
C THR A 63 6.90 9.35 5.61
N SER A 64 6.77 9.98 6.78
CA SER A 64 5.49 10.38 7.38
C SER A 64 4.64 11.28 6.46
N MET A 65 5.28 12.12 5.63
CA MET A 65 4.55 12.96 4.68
C MET A 65 3.86 12.16 3.58
N TYR A 66 4.41 11.01 3.19
CA TYR A 66 3.84 10.12 2.17
C TYR A 66 2.85 9.11 2.74
N VAL A 67 3.09 8.62 3.97
CA VAL A 67 2.27 7.56 4.59
C VAL A 67 1.06 8.08 5.36
N GLN A 68 0.94 9.38 5.60
CA GLN A 68 -0.26 9.95 6.24
C GLN A 68 -1.52 9.79 5.37
N ALA A 69 -2.68 9.62 6.02
CA ALA A 69 -3.94 9.33 5.32
C ALA A 69 -4.38 10.43 4.33
N SER A 70 -4.03 11.70 4.58
CA SER A 70 -4.33 12.80 3.66
C SER A 70 -3.62 12.60 2.32
N THR A 71 -2.33 12.23 2.35
CA THR A 71 -1.55 11.96 1.15
C THR A 71 -2.05 10.70 0.44
N GLN A 72 -2.28 9.61 1.17
CA GLN A 72 -2.88 8.40 0.58
C GLN A 72 -4.25 8.68 -0.07
N SER A 73 -5.10 9.49 0.59
CA SER A 73 -6.40 9.93 0.06
C SER A 73 -6.27 10.74 -1.24
N LEU A 74 -5.23 11.59 -1.34
CA LEU A 74 -4.93 12.35 -2.56
C LEU A 74 -4.46 11.44 -3.70
N MET A 75 -3.51 10.54 -3.44
CA MET A 75 -3.02 9.56 -4.41
C MET A 75 -4.15 8.69 -4.97
N MET A 76 -5.06 8.26 -4.09
CA MET A 76 -6.19 7.43 -4.47
C MET A 76 -7.15 8.12 -5.46
N ARG A 77 -7.16 9.45 -5.53
CA ARG A 77 -7.99 10.16 -6.53
C ARG A 77 -7.49 9.89 -7.95
N ALA A 78 -6.17 9.90 -8.16
CA ALA A 78 -5.58 9.60 -9.45
C ALA A 78 -5.62 8.10 -9.76
N MET A 79 -5.29 7.26 -8.78
CA MET A 79 -5.29 5.80 -8.96
C MET A 79 -6.67 5.23 -9.30
N GLN A 80 -7.77 5.86 -8.86
CA GLN A 80 -9.12 5.36 -9.11
C GLN A 80 -9.45 5.21 -10.59
N GLU A 81 -8.94 6.08 -11.45
CA GLU A 81 -9.24 6.04 -12.89
C GLU A 81 -8.58 4.84 -13.58
N GLU A 82 -7.57 4.26 -12.94
CA GLU A 82 -6.76 3.17 -13.48
C GLU A 82 -7.19 1.80 -12.96
N LEU A 83 -8.07 1.75 -11.95
CA LEU A 83 -8.46 0.49 -11.32
C LEU A 83 -9.37 -0.34 -12.23
N THR A 84 -9.17 -1.64 -12.18
CA THR A 84 -10.14 -2.62 -12.68
C THR A 84 -11.37 -2.67 -11.77
N GLU A 85 -12.46 -3.26 -12.27
CA GLU A 85 -13.69 -3.47 -11.48
C GLU A 85 -13.44 -4.27 -10.18
N GLU A 86 -12.56 -5.28 -10.23
CA GLU A 86 -12.20 -6.08 -9.06
C GLU A 86 -11.44 -5.24 -8.01
N GLU A 87 -10.45 -4.47 -8.45
CA GLU A 87 -9.66 -3.59 -7.59
C GLU A 87 -10.55 -2.49 -6.98
N HIS A 88 -11.48 -1.93 -7.76
CA HIS A 88 -12.49 -1.00 -7.27
C HIS A 88 -13.36 -1.61 -6.17
N ALA A 89 -13.77 -2.87 -6.33
CA ALA A 89 -14.56 -3.57 -5.32
C ALA A 89 -13.77 -3.76 -4.01
N VAL A 90 -12.50 -4.16 -4.08
CA VAL A 90 -11.60 -4.26 -2.92
C VAL A 90 -11.45 -2.91 -2.23
N TYR A 91 -11.09 -1.87 -2.98
CA TYR A 91 -10.94 -0.51 -2.47
C TYR A 91 -12.23 -0.03 -1.76
N LYS A 92 -13.39 -0.22 -2.39
CA LYS A 92 -14.68 0.21 -1.84
C LYS A 92 -15.03 -0.55 -0.56
N ARG A 93 -14.70 -1.84 -0.46
CA ARG A 93 -14.86 -2.63 0.77
C ARG A 93 -13.98 -2.08 1.90
N GLY A 94 -12.70 -1.77 1.62
CA GLY A 94 -11.80 -1.15 2.60
C GLY A 94 -12.30 0.22 3.07
N ARG A 95 -12.68 1.09 2.13
CA ARG A 95 -13.20 2.44 2.42
C ARG A 95 -14.48 2.44 3.27
N ASN A 96 -15.27 1.39 3.16
CA ASN A 96 -16.54 1.25 3.87
C ASN A 96 -16.44 0.33 5.10
N ALA A 97 -15.25 -0.21 5.39
CA ALA A 97 -15.04 -1.00 6.59
C ALA A 97 -15.29 -0.14 7.83
N LYS A 98 -16.05 -0.69 8.79
CA LYS A 98 -16.31 -0.01 10.07
C LYS A 98 -15.09 -0.24 10.97
N SER A 99 -14.08 0.62 10.88
CA SER A 99 -12.96 0.66 11.84
C SER A 99 -13.16 1.74 12.91
N VAL A 100 -12.36 1.60 13.97
CA VAL A 100 -12.33 2.48 15.16
C VAL A 100 -12.12 3.94 14.74
N SER A 101 -12.79 4.86 15.43
CA SER A 101 -12.80 6.30 15.14
C SER A 101 -11.40 6.86 14.80
N PRO A 102 -11.31 7.76 13.82
CA PRO A 102 -10.02 8.37 13.46
C PRO A 102 -9.42 9.15 14.63
N ALA A 103 -8.11 9.40 14.56
CA ALA A 103 -7.45 10.30 15.49
C ALA A 103 -8.15 11.67 15.53
N LYS A 104 -8.17 12.33 16.69
CA LYS A 104 -9.00 13.52 16.99
C LYS A 104 -8.95 14.67 15.97
N ASN A 105 -7.92 14.73 15.12
CA ASN A 105 -7.71 15.81 14.14
C ASN A 105 -7.68 15.34 12.67
N GLN A 106 -8.08 14.11 12.39
CA GLN A 106 -7.97 13.52 11.06
C GLN A 106 -9.34 13.50 10.36
N SER A 107 -9.37 13.95 9.11
CA SER A 107 -10.57 13.88 8.26
C SER A 107 -11.05 12.44 8.17
N ILE A 108 -12.29 12.17 8.61
CA ILE A 108 -12.94 10.86 8.50
C ILE A 108 -12.90 10.37 7.04
N THR A 109 -13.08 11.29 6.09
CA THR A 109 -13.06 10.97 4.65
C THR A 109 -11.67 10.52 4.20
N ASP A 110 -10.61 11.20 4.63
CA ASP A 110 -9.25 10.83 4.24
C ASP A 110 -8.82 9.52 4.89
N TYR A 111 -9.15 9.34 6.16
CA TYR A 111 -8.93 8.08 6.86
C TYR A 111 -9.61 6.90 6.15
N ARG A 112 -10.89 7.02 5.79
CA ARG A 112 -11.60 5.97 5.04
C ARG A 112 -10.98 5.72 3.67
N ARG A 113 -10.55 6.76 2.95
CA ARG A 113 -9.90 6.58 1.64
C ARG A 113 -8.54 5.89 1.78
N ALA A 114 -7.75 6.25 2.78
CA ALA A 114 -6.48 5.60 3.13
C ALA A 114 -6.68 4.11 3.45
N THR A 115 -7.63 3.77 4.31
CA THR A 115 -7.95 2.35 4.60
C THR A 115 -8.38 1.58 3.34
N GLY A 116 -9.11 2.22 2.42
CA GLY A 116 -9.40 1.62 1.11
C GLY A 116 -8.15 1.38 0.27
N PHE A 117 -7.24 2.35 0.24
CA PHE A 117 -5.95 2.25 -0.46
C PHE A 117 -5.08 1.13 0.13
N GLU A 118 -4.92 1.10 1.45
CA GLU A 118 -4.18 0.05 2.16
C GLU A 118 -4.78 -1.33 1.88
N ALA A 119 -6.11 -1.47 1.91
CA ALA A 119 -6.77 -2.73 1.59
C ALA A 119 -6.50 -3.20 0.15
N LEU A 120 -6.45 -2.27 -0.82
CA LEU A 120 -6.10 -2.59 -2.20
C LEU A 120 -4.65 -3.07 -2.32
N LEU A 121 -3.70 -2.40 -1.67
CA LEU A 121 -2.31 -2.83 -1.68
C LEU A 121 -2.12 -4.19 -1.01
N GLY A 122 -2.77 -4.44 0.13
CA GLY A 122 -2.73 -5.74 0.80
C GLY A 122 -3.29 -6.86 -0.07
N TYR A 123 -4.38 -6.61 -0.80
CA TYR A 123 -4.95 -7.58 -1.73
C TYR A 123 -3.98 -7.91 -2.88
N LEU A 124 -3.41 -6.90 -3.53
CA LEU A 124 -2.45 -7.11 -4.63
C LEU A 124 -1.17 -7.79 -4.14
N TYR A 125 -0.71 -7.45 -2.93
CA TYR A 125 0.44 -8.10 -2.30
C TYR A 125 0.18 -9.60 -2.08
N LEU A 126 -0.96 -9.96 -1.50
CA LEU A 126 -1.27 -11.38 -1.23
C LEU A 126 -1.53 -12.19 -2.50
N LYS A 127 -1.97 -11.55 -3.59
CA LYS A 127 -2.05 -12.17 -4.92
C LYS A 127 -0.71 -12.25 -5.66
N LYS A 128 0.37 -11.74 -5.07
CA LYS A 128 1.70 -11.64 -5.69
C LYS A 128 1.69 -10.82 -6.98
N GLU A 129 0.77 -9.87 -7.11
CA GLU A 129 0.66 -8.96 -8.26
C GLU A 129 1.61 -7.76 -8.11
N TRP A 130 2.91 -8.04 -7.91
CA TRP A 130 3.94 -7.06 -7.56
C TRP A 130 4.01 -5.88 -8.54
N LYS A 131 4.00 -6.18 -9.84
CA LYS A 131 4.07 -5.16 -10.89
C LYS A 131 2.87 -4.22 -10.81
N ARG A 132 1.66 -4.77 -10.73
CA ARG A 132 0.42 -3.98 -10.70
C ARG A 132 0.36 -3.09 -9.46
N MET A 133 0.74 -3.64 -8.31
CA MET A 133 0.85 -2.89 -7.06
C MET A 133 1.79 -1.68 -7.18
N LEU A 134 3.00 -1.89 -7.70
CA LEU A 134 3.99 -0.82 -7.85
C LEU A 134 3.60 0.21 -8.92
N ASP A 135 2.99 -0.22 -10.03
CA ASP A 135 2.48 0.69 -11.07
C ASP A 135 1.43 1.65 -10.48
N LEU A 136 0.48 1.13 -9.69
CA LEU A 136 -0.54 1.96 -9.04
C LEU A 136 0.07 2.93 -8.01
N VAL A 137 1.02 2.48 -7.18
CA VAL A 137 1.72 3.36 -6.24
C VAL A 137 2.47 4.47 -7.00
N LYS A 138 3.14 4.13 -8.11
CA LYS A 138 3.84 5.10 -8.95
C LYS A 138 2.88 6.17 -9.51
N ILE A 139 1.73 5.76 -10.04
CA ILE A 139 0.69 6.68 -10.54
C ILE A 139 0.24 7.64 -9.43
N GLY A 140 -0.01 7.10 -8.23
CA GLY A 140 -0.34 7.90 -7.06
C GLY A 140 0.75 8.92 -6.74
N LEU A 141 2.02 8.50 -6.67
CA LEU A 141 3.15 9.38 -6.34
C LEU A 141 3.40 10.46 -7.39
N ASP A 142 3.26 10.14 -8.68
CA ASP A 142 3.45 11.12 -9.76
C ASP A 142 2.35 12.19 -9.74
N SER A 143 1.12 11.82 -9.39
CA SER A 143 0.01 12.78 -9.21
C SER A 143 0.23 13.80 -8.09
N LEU A 144 1.12 13.51 -7.13
CA LEU A 144 1.49 14.45 -6.08
C LEU A 144 2.46 15.53 -6.61
N LYS A 145 3.38 15.15 -7.50
CA LYS A 145 4.38 16.07 -8.08
C LYS A 145 3.74 17.09 -9.01
N GLU A 146 2.71 16.68 -9.76
CA GLU A 146 1.97 17.56 -10.67
C GLU A 146 1.19 18.66 -9.95
N LYS A 147 0.92 18.51 -8.64
CA LYS A 147 0.21 19.49 -7.81
C LYS A 147 1.12 20.44 -7.05
N GLU A 148 2.44 20.22 -7.08
CA GLU A 148 3.43 21.12 -6.50
C GLU A 148 3.92 22.19 -7.51
N VAL A 149 3.31 22.23 -8.71
CA VAL A 149 3.56 23.24 -9.77
C VAL A 149 2.45 24.29 -9.79
#